data_AF-A0A3P7MXW6-F1
#
_entry.id   AF-A0A3P7MXW6-F1
#
_cell.length_a   1.000
_cell.length_b   1.000
_cell.length_c   1.000
_cell.angle_alpha   90.00
_cell.angle_beta   90.00
_cell.angle_gamma   90.00
#
_symmetry.space_group_name_H-M   'P 1'
#
loop_
_entity.id
_entity.type
_entity.pdbx_description
1 polymer ?
#
loop_
_entity_poly.entity_id
_entity_poly.type
_entity_poly.pdbx_seq_one_letter_code
_entity_poly.pdbx_strand_id
1 'polypeptide(L)'
;LFKNSKYITTVTFRSYDLAQKLLCSDHSREVQVAALHIIKAADPALYDVKLINTLIRLFRNTCPQPTSTGESQLAVDILLNCVPEHQHVATLLLRTETTHPEDHEKWKYFYKAVESSSLQDELKEEFWHRMRKFKVFRPNYAQRALTANSFRDWREITELGGFTLYTTSASESRSGAFARSDVDLRLKHRKEDHSLFGVSFDSQALESMLGEQKQQSTPAEPEANVRISVFDHALPVNTIFKGSTEMLGAAWNADGQTIKILEVKT
;
A
#
# COMPACT_ATOMS: atom_id res chain seq x y z
N LEU A 1 17.23 22.18 20.23
CA LEU A 1 16.86 22.19 18.79
C LEU A 1 15.36 21.90 18.56
N PHE A 2 14.45 22.27 19.47
CA PHE A 2 13.02 22.02 19.32
C PHE A 2 12.22 23.34 19.40
N LYS A 3 12.07 24.02 18.27
CA LYS A 3 11.11 25.14 18.10
C LYS A 3 10.19 24.98 16.87
N ASN A 4 10.22 23.83 16.19
CA ASN A 4 9.48 23.61 14.94
C ASN A 4 8.13 22.89 15.09
N SER A 5 7.74 22.44 16.29
CA SER A 5 6.55 21.61 16.49
C SER A 5 5.21 22.28 16.10
N LYS A 6 5.07 23.61 16.30
CA LYS A 6 3.83 24.33 15.95
C LYS A 6 3.66 24.64 14.46
N TYR A 7 4.75 24.79 13.72
CA TYR A 7 4.71 25.03 12.28
C TYR A 7 4.51 23.74 11.48
N ILE A 8 5.05 22.62 11.96
CA ILE A 8 4.87 21.30 11.33
C ILE A 8 3.39 20.87 11.40
N THR A 9 2.72 21.08 12.55
CA THR A 9 1.31 20.72 12.75
C THR A 9 0.31 21.52 11.91
N THR A 10 0.61 22.78 11.58
CA THR A 10 -0.27 23.61 10.74
C THR A 10 -0.12 23.32 9.25
N VAL A 11 1.09 22.97 8.80
CA VAL A 11 1.35 22.58 7.40
C VAL A 11 0.76 21.19 7.12
N THR A 12 0.95 20.22 8.01
CA THR A 12 0.36 18.88 7.84
C THR A 12 -1.15 18.91 7.78
N PHE A 13 -1.80 19.75 8.60
CA PHE A 13 -3.26 19.90 8.58
C PHE A 13 -3.78 20.46 7.23
N ARG A 14 -3.13 21.49 6.67
CA ARG A 14 -3.53 22.05 5.36
C ARG A 14 -3.30 21.08 4.20
N SER A 15 -2.17 20.35 4.22
CA SER A 15 -1.87 19.32 3.23
C SER A 15 -2.88 18.18 3.30
N TYR A 16 -3.29 17.78 4.50
CA TYR A 16 -4.32 16.77 4.73
C TYR A 16 -5.69 17.20 4.17
N ASP A 17 -6.15 18.41 4.50
CA ASP A 17 -7.43 18.95 4.00
C ASP A 17 -7.47 19.04 2.47
N LEU A 18 -6.33 19.38 1.85
CA LEU A 18 -6.20 19.40 0.41
C LEU A 18 -6.25 17.98 -0.16
N ALA A 19 -5.44 17.07 0.41
CA ALA A 19 -5.39 15.67 -0.04
C ALA A 19 -6.77 15.00 -0.01
N GLN A 20 -7.56 15.24 1.05
CA GLN A 20 -8.91 14.69 1.16
C GLN A 20 -9.84 15.14 0.01
N LYS A 21 -9.68 16.38 -0.48
CA LYS A 21 -10.49 16.92 -1.59
C LYS A 21 -10.10 16.35 -2.95
N LEU A 22 -8.86 15.87 -3.09
CA LEU A 22 -8.36 15.31 -4.34
C LEU A 22 -8.81 13.86 -4.56
N LEU A 23 -9.19 13.15 -3.51
CA LEU A 23 -9.67 11.77 -3.62
C LEU A 23 -11.03 11.68 -4.32
N CYS A 24 -11.21 10.67 -5.18
CA CYS A 24 -12.49 10.36 -5.82
C CYS A 24 -13.05 11.55 -6.63
N SER A 25 -12.15 12.29 -7.28
CA SER A 25 -12.41 13.50 -8.06
C SER A 25 -11.99 13.30 -9.53
N ASP A 26 -12.08 14.36 -10.35
CA ASP A 26 -11.69 14.33 -11.76
C ASP A 26 -10.18 14.51 -12.00
N HIS A 27 -9.37 14.53 -10.92
CA HIS A 27 -7.91 14.63 -11.01
C HIS A 27 -7.26 13.33 -11.47
N SER A 28 -6.04 13.45 -12.02
CA SER A 28 -5.28 12.29 -12.51
C SER A 28 -4.98 11.29 -11.39
N ARG A 29 -4.81 10.02 -11.79
CA ARG A 29 -4.54 8.91 -10.87
C ARG A 29 -3.28 9.14 -10.03
N GLU A 30 -2.24 9.73 -10.62
CA GLU A 30 -0.99 10.04 -9.92
C GLU A 30 -1.22 11.03 -8.76
N VAL A 31 -2.08 12.02 -8.98
CA VAL A 31 -2.46 13.00 -7.95
C VAL A 31 -3.27 12.34 -6.83
N GLN A 32 -4.19 11.44 -7.17
CA GLN A 32 -4.99 10.71 -6.17
C GLN A 32 -4.11 9.78 -5.32
N VAL A 33 -3.17 9.06 -5.94
CA VAL A 33 -2.19 8.22 -5.23
C VAL A 33 -1.30 9.04 -4.31
N ALA A 34 -0.79 10.20 -4.77
CA ALA A 34 -0.01 11.10 -3.93
C ALA A 34 -0.82 11.61 -2.72
N ALA A 35 -2.10 11.95 -2.93
CA ALA A 35 -3.00 12.35 -1.86
C ALA A 35 -3.22 11.21 -0.83
N LEU A 36 -3.39 9.97 -1.29
CA LEU A 36 -3.48 8.80 -0.40
C LEU A 36 -2.22 8.61 0.45
N HIS A 37 -1.03 8.80 -0.12
CA HIS A 37 0.22 8.73 0.65
C HIS A 37 0.32 9.82 1.72
N ILE A 38 -0.10 11.05 1.41
CA ILE A 38 -0.16 12.14 2.40
C ILE A 38 -1.11 11.80 3.53
N ILE A 39 -2.29 11.26 3.21
CA ILE A 39 -3.29 10.86 4.21
C ILE A 39 -2.76 9.71 5.07
N LYS A 40 -2.16 8.67 4.47
CA LYS A 40 -1.59 7.52 5.18
C LYS A 40 -0.50 7.92 6.17
N ALA A 41 0.27 8.97 5.87
CA ALA A 41 1.30 9.51 6.75
C ALA A 41 0.76 10.45 7.86
N ALA A 42 -0.52 10.84 7.79
CA ALA A 42 -1.14 11.71 8.78
C ALA A 42 -1.55 10.94 10.04
N ASP A 43 -1.73 11.66 11.14
CA ASP A 43 -2.19 11.08 12.41
C ASP A 43 -3.62 10.51 12.24
N PRO A 44 -3.88 9.25 12.64
CA PRO A 44 -5.21 8.66 12.58
C PRO A 44 -6.31 9.46 13.30
N ALA A 45 -5.96 10.30 14.28
CA ALA A 45 -6.90 11.20 14.94
C ALA A 45 -7.57 12.21 13.99
N LEU A 46 -7.01 12.44 12.80
CA LEU A 46 -7.60 13.30 11.76
C LEU A 46 -8.64 12.59 10.89
N TYR A 47 -8.74 11.26 10.98
CA TYR A 47 -9.61 10.48 10.10
C TYR A 47 -11.08 10.65 10.49
N ASP A 48 -11.80 11.44 9.70
CA ASP A 48 -13.21 11.70 9.89
C ASP A 48 -14.09 10.74 9.07
N VAL A 49 -15.39 10.74 9.37
CA VAL A 49 -16.38 9.90 8.68
C VAL A 49 -16.44 10.21 7.18
N LYS A 50 -16.15 11.47 6.80
CA LYS A 50 -16.11 11.89 5.39
C LYS A 50 -14.97 11.20 4.64
N LEU A 51 -13.75 11.21 5.19
CA LEU A 51 -12.61 10.49 4.62
C LEU A 51 -12.90 9.00 4.54
N ILE A 52 -13.40 8.40 5.63
CA ILE A 52 -13.73 6.97 5.67
C ILE A 52 -14.68 6.59 4.52
N ASN A 53 -15.77 7.36 4.33
CA ASN A 53 -16.71 7.10 3.24
C ASN A 53 -16.06 7.23 1.85
N THR A 54 -15.18 8.21 1.65
CA THR A 54 -14.43 8.38 0.39
C THR A 54 -13.48 7.20 0.14
N LEU A 55 -12.74 6.75 1.15
CA LEU A 55 -11.85 5.60 1.04
C LEU A 55 -12.62 4.30 0.77
N ILE A 56 -13.81 4.14 1.37
CA ILE A 56 -14.70 3.02 1.06
C ILE A 56 -15.15 3.07 -0.40
N ARG A 57 -15.46 4.26 -0.95
CA ARG A 57 -15.82 4.41 -2.37
C ARG A 57 -14.65 4.05 -3.30
N LEU A 58 -13.43 4.45 -2.96
CA LEU A 58 -12.21 4.05 -3.67
C LEU A 58 -12.07 2.53 -3.67
N PHE A 59 -12.08 1.89 -2.49
CA PHE A 59 -11.96 0.43 -2.38
C PHE A 59 -13.06 -0.32 -3.16
N ARG A 60 -14.29 0.19 -3.14
CA ARG A 60 -15.44 -0.38 -3.85
C ARG A 60 -15.47 -0.07 -5.34
N ASN A 61 -14.56 0.78 -5.84
CA ASN A 61 -14.57 1.29 -7.20
C ASN A 61 -15.91 1.95 -7.59
N THR A 62 -16.41 2.87 -6.74
CA THR A 62 -17.65 3.65 -6.98
C THR A 62 -17.39 5.15 -7.08
N CYS A 63 -16.15 5.50 -7.42
CA CYS A 63 -15.76 6.85 -7.78
C CYS A 63 -16.14 7.17 -9.23
N PRO A 64 -16.23 8.47 -9.61
CA PRO A 64 -16.50 8.85 -10.99
C PRO A 64 -15.46 8.30 -11.97
N GLN A 65 -14.20 8.29 -11.56
CA GLN A 65 -13.11 7.63 -12.29
C GLN A 65 -12.88 6.21 -11.75
N PRO A 66 -12.53 5.24 -12.62
CA PRO A 66 -12.25 3.88 -12.21
C PRO A 66 -11.03 3.86 -11.28
N THR A 67 -11.23 3.29 -10.10
CA THR A 67 -10.18 3.11 -9.09
C THR A 67 -9.34 1.90 -9.43
N SER A 68 -8.03 2.08 -9.38
CA SER A 68 -7.09 1.00 -9.60
C SER A 68 -6.88 0.10 -8.38
N THR A 69 -6.23 -1.05 -8.61
CA THR A 69 -5.82 -1.97 -7.55
C THR A 69 -4.92 -1.26 -6.52
N GLY A 70 -3.85 -0.58 -6.94
CA GLY A 70 -2.97 0.17 -6.02
C GLY A 70 -3.65 1.25 -5.19
N GLU A 71 -4.58 2.02 -5.77
CA GLU A 71 -5.39 2.98 -5.00
C GLU A 71 -6.29 2.27 -3.98
N SER A 72 -6.87 1.14 -4.36
CA SER A 72 -7.70 0.33 -3.47
C SER A 72 -6.88 -0.27 -2.32
N GLN A 73 -5.65 -0.71 -2.59
CA GLN A 73 -4.72 -1.22 -1.57
C GLN A 73 -4.33 -0.13 -0.57
N LEU A 74 -3.96 1.05 -1.06
CA LEU A 74 -3.67 2.21 -0.19
C LEU A 74 -4.90 2.63 0.64
N ALA A 75 -6.10 2.59 0.05
CA ALA A 75 -7.33 2.88 0.78
C ALA A 75 -7.56 1.86 1.90
N VAL A 76 -7.31 0.57 1.66
CA VAL A 76 -7.35 -0.48 2.70
C VAL A 76 -6.37 -0.17 3.81
N ASP A 77 -5.11 0.17 3.48
CA ASP A 77 -4.10 0.48 4.48
C ASP A 77 -4.54 1.59 5.45
N ILE A 78 -5.12 2.66 4.90
CA ILE A 78 -5.62 3.79 5.70
C ILE A 78 -6.85 3.35 6.52
N LEU A 79 -7.80 2.63 5.92
CA LEU A 79 -9.00 2.16 6.61
C LEU A 79 -8.68 1.19 7.76
N LEU A 80 -7.66 0.35 7.61
CA LEU A 80 -7.20 -0.56 8.67
C LEU A 80 -6.53 0.17 9.85
N ASN A 81 -6.10 1.42 9.66
CA ASN A 81 -5.64 2.27 10.76
C ASN A 81 -6.80 2.88 11.56
N CYS A 82 -8.03 2.87 11.02
CA CYS A 82 -9.22 3.38 11.70
C CYS A 82 -9.90 2.36 12.64
N VAL A 83 -9.50 1.08 12.59
CA VAL A 83 -10.07 0.03 13.44
C VAL A 83 -9.12 -0.28 14.60
N PRO A 84 -9.63 -0.57 15.80
CA PRO A 84 -11.04 -0.86 16.14
C PRO A 84 -11.93 0.36 16.44
N GLU A 85 -11.40 1.57 16.51
CA GLU A 85 -12.10 2.79 16.95
C GLU A 85 -13.35 3.09 16.10
N HIS A 86 -13.23 2.95 14.79
CA HIS A 86 -14.30 3.15 13.82
C HIS A 86 -14.86 1.81 13.32
N GLN A 87 -15.54 1.07 14.19
CA GLN A 87 -16.08 -0.28 13.90
C GLN A 87 -16.91 -0.41 12.61
N HIS A 88 -17.60 0.67 12.21
CA HIS A 88 -18.40 0.71 10.99
C HIS A 88 -17.55 0.50 9.71
N VAL A 89 -16.26 0.81 9.74
CA VAL A 89 -15.31 0.56 8.63
C VAL A 89 -15.29 -0.91 8.25
N ALA A 90 -15.14 -1.82 9.22
CA ALA A 90 -15.13 -3.26 8.96
C ALA A 90 -16.45 -3.73 8.39
N THR A 91 -17.57 -3.21 8.91
CA THR A 91 -18.91 -3.52 8.36
C THR A 91 -19.01 -3.09 6.90
N LEU A 92 -18.51 -1.91 6.53
CA LEU A 92 -18.53 -1.42 5.17
C LEU A 92 -17.61 -2.24 4.25
N LEU A 93 -16.43 -2.64 4.70
CA LEU A 93 -15.50 -3.49 3.91
C LEU A 93 -16.09 -4.89 3.68
N LEU A 94 -16.52 -5.55 4.76
CA LEU A 94 -17.01 -6.94 4.71
C LEU A 94 -18.35 -7.07 3.97
N ARG A 95 -19.21 -6.04 3.97
CA ARG A 95 -20.44 -6.05 3.15
C ARG A 95 -20.19 -6.06 1.65
N THR A 96 -18.99 -5.75 1.21
CA THR A 96 -18.63 -5.80 -0.22
C THR A 96 -17.95 -7.09 -0.64
N GLU A 97 -17.73 -7.98 0.33
CA GLU A 97 -17.21 -9.31 0.06
C GLU A 97 -18.23 -10.09 -0.76
N THR A 98 -17.85 -10.43 -1.99
CA THR A 98 -18.64 -11.21 -2.94
C THR A 98 -18.04 -12.61 -3.06
N THR A 99 -18.84 -13.59 -3.50
CA THR A 99 -18.35 -14.94 -3.83
C THR A 99 -17.55 -14.99 -5.13
N HIS A 100 -17.72 -13.99 -6.00
CA HIS A 100 -17.05 -13.88 -7.30
C HIS A 100 -16.44 -12.48 -7.44
N PRO A 101 -15.28 -12.22 -6.80
CA PRO A 101 -14.62 -10.93 -6.89
C PRO A 101 -14.10 -10.68 -8.31
N GLU A 102 -14.30 -9.49 -8.86
CA GLU A 102 -13.73 -9.12 -10.16
C GLU A 102 -12.23 -8.85 -10.07
N ASP A 103 -11.80 -8.14 -9.01
CA ASP A 103 -10.39 -7.83 -8.76
C ASP A 103 -9.83 -8.77 -7.67
N HIS A 104 -9.25 -9.89 -8.12
CA HIS A 104 -8.66 -10.89 -7.22
C HIS A 104 -7.47 -10.33 -6.42
N GLU A 105 -6.67 -9.45 -7.03
CA GLU A 105 -5.46 -8.85 -6.44
C GLU A 105 -5.81 -7.93 -5.27
N LYS A 106 -6.82 -7.07 -5.45
CA LYS A 106 -7.36 -6.21 -4.39
C LYS A 106 -7.86 -7.02 -3.20
N TRP A 107 -8.66 -8.06 -3.43
CA TRP A 107 -9.23 -8.85 -2.34
C TRP A 107 -8.17 -9.70 -1.63
N LYS A 108 -7.20 -10.24 -2.36
CA LYS A 108 -6.07 -10.97 -1.78
C LYS A 108 -5.28 -10.07 -0.84
N TYR A 109 -4.97 -8.87 -1.32
CA TYR A 109 -4.30 -7.86 -0.51
C TYR A 109 -5.12 -7.50 0.72
N PHE A 110 -6.43 -7.26 0.59
CA PHE A 110 -7.30 -6.95 1.73
C PHE A 110 -7.23 -8.04 2.82
N TYR A 111 -7.35 -9.31 2.47
CA TYR A 111 -7.27 -10.39 3.45
C TYR A 111 -5.89 -10.48 4.10
N LYS A 112 -4.81 -10.29 3.33
CA LYS A 112 -3.45 -10.25 3.86
C LYS A 112 -3.17 -9.04 4.74
N ALA A 113 -3.73 -7.89 4.41
CA ALA A 113 -3.63 -6.68 5.21
C ALA A 113 -4.38 -6.84 6.55
N VAL A 114 -5.56 -7.47 6.54
CA VAL A 114 -6.30 -7.81 7.78
C VAL A 114 -5.49 -8.78 8.65
N GLU A 115 -4.96 -9.86 8.07
CA GLU A 115 -4.11 -10.83 8.76
C GLU A 115 -2.87 -10.16 9.38
N SER A 116 -2.12 -9.41 8.57
CA SER A 116 -0.94 -8.66 8.98
C SER A 116 -1.25 -7.65 10.09
N SER A 117 -2.36 -6.90 9.97
CA SER A 117 -2.77 -5.94 11.01
C SER A 117 -3.19 -6.60 12.32
N SER A 118 -3.70 -7.84 12.26
CA SER A 118 -4.08 -8.61 13.44
C SER A 118 -2.85 -9.14 14.17
N LEU A 119 -1.82 -9.56 13.43
CA LEU A 119 -0.53 -9.97 14.01
C LEU A 119 0.20 -8.81 14.69
N GLN A 120 0.03 -7.59 14.17
CA GLN A 120 0.66 -6.39 14.71
C GLN A 120 -0.02 -5.88 16.00
N ASP A 121 -1.33 -6.11 16.16
CA ASP A 121 -2.14 -5.52 17.23
C ASP A 121 -3.24 -6.48 17.68
N GLU A 122 -3.10 -6.98 18.92
CA GLU A 122 -4.04 -7.90 19.55
C GLU A 122 -5.48 -7.36 19.60
N LEU A 123 -5.66 -6.03 19.73
CA LEU A 123 -7.00 -5.44 19.71
C LEU A 123 -7.65 -5.55 18.32
N LYS A 124 -6.84 -5.45 17.25
CA LYS A 124 -7.31 -5.68 15.89
C LYS A 124 -7.60 -7.15 15.65
N GLU A 125 -6.78 -8.06 16.17
CA GLU A 125 -7.06 -9.50 16.11
C GLU A 125 -8.41 -9.82 16.75
N GLU A 126 -8.63 -9.39 17.99
CA GLU A 126 -9.89 -9.64 18.70
C GLU A 126 -11.07 -9.01 17.96
N PHE A 127 -10.91 -7.78 17.46
CA PHE A 127 -11.91 -7.07 16.69
C PHE A 127 -12.32 -7.85 15.42
N TRP A 128 -11.35 -8.26 14.60
CA TRP A 128 -11.62 -9.02 13.38
C TRP A 128 -12.21 -10.40 13.68
N HIS A 129 -11.73 -11.05 14.74
CA HIS A 129 -12.28 -12.31 15.21
C HIS A 129 -13.76 -12.17 15.60
N ARG A 130 -14.13 -11.12 16.34
CA ARG A 130 -15.53 -10.80 16.67
C ARG A 130 -16.36 -10.48 15.42
N MET A 131 -15.83 -9.68 14.49
CA MET A 131 -16.50 -9.35 13.24
C MET A 131 -16.83 -10.59 12.40
N ARG A 132 -15.92 -11.56 12.31
CA ARG A 132 -16.12 -12.82 11.56
C ARG A 132 -17.10 -13.80 12.22
N LYS A 133 -17.48 -13.60 13.48
CA LYS A 133 -18.52 -14.41 14.16
C LYS A 133 -19.94 -14.08 13.67
N PHE A 134 -20.18 -12.85 13.20
CA PHE A 134 -21.49 -12.48 12.65
C PHE A 134 -21.80 -13.31 11.41
N LYS A 135 -23.00 -13.89 11.34
CA LYS A 135 -23.43 -14.78 10.23
C LYS A 135 -23.22 -14.16 8.85
N VAL A 136 -23.47 -12.85 8.72
CA VAL A 136 -23.35 -12.09 7.47
C VAL A 136 -21.88 -11.90 7.03
N PHE A 137 -20.92 -12.01 7.95
CA PHE A 137 -19.50 -11.75 7.72
C PHE A 137 -18.60 -12.97 7.90
N ARG A 138 -19.20 -14.17 7.98
CA ARG A 138 -18.41 -15.39 8.03
C ARG A 138 -17.51 -15.47 6.80
N PRO A 139 -16.26 -15.94 6.94
CA PRO A 139 -15.39 -16.15 5.80
C PRO A 139 -16.10 -16.97 4.74
N ASN A 140 -16.11 -16.46 3.51
CA ASN A 140 -16.73 -17.13 2.38
C ASN A 140 -15.68 -17.92 1.57
N TYR A 141 -16.13 -18.64 0.54
CA TYR A 141 -15.21 -19.37 -0.34
C TYR A 141 -14.30 -18.45 -1.17
N ALA A 142 -14.65 -17.17 -1.34
CA ALA A 142 -13.85 -16.24 -2.15
C ALA A 142 -12.43 -16.15 -1.61
N GLN A 143 -12.25 -16.01 -0.28
CA GLN A 143 -10.92 -15.97 0.34
C GLN A 143 -10.00 -17.14 -0.07
N ARG A 144 -10.58 -18.33 -0.30
CA ARG A 144 -9.83 -19.54 -0.69
C ARG A 144 -9.67 -19.70 -2.20
N ALA A 145 -10.56 -19.09 -2.99
CA ALA A 145 -10.59 -19.21 -4.45
C ALA A 145 -9.79 -18.12 -5.18
N LEU A 146 -9.24 -17.14 -4.45
CA LEU A 146 -8.44 -16.07 -5.05
C LEU A 146 -7.13 -16.57 -5.66
N THR A 147 -6.97 -16.34 -6.94
CA THR A 147 -5.72 -16.46 -7.70
C THR A 147 -5.10 -15.07 -7.87
N ALA A 148 -4.14 -14.73 -7.00
CA ALA A 148 -3.52 -13.41 -6.95
C ALA A 148 -2.19 -13.43 -6.17
N ASN A 149 -1.28 -12.52 -6.51
CA ASN A 149 0.08 -12.43 -5.99
C ASN A 149 0.32 -11.25 -5.04
N SER A 150 -0.59 -10.28 -4.98
CA SER A 150 -0.50 -9.14 -4.06
C SER A 150 -0.55 -9.62 -2.62
N PHE A 151 0.33 -9.08 -1.78
CA PHE A 151 0.37 -9.42 -0.36
C PHE A 151 0.73 -8.22 0.50
N ARG A 152 0.46 -8.37 1.80
CA ARG A 152 0.93 -7.50 2.87
C ARG A 152 1.35 -8.40 4.02
N ASP A 153 2.53 -8.14 4.58
CA ASP A 153 3.10 -8.92 5.66
C ASP A 153 3.73 -8.00 6.70
N TRP A 154 3.65 -8.43 7.95
CA TRP A 154 4.29 -7.80 9.09
C TRP A 154 4.94 -8.91 9.91
N ARG A 155 6.21 -8.73 10.28
CA ARG A 155 6.91 -9.71 11.11
C ARG A 155 7.81 -9.01 12.11
N GLU A 156 7.66 -9.39 13.37
CA GLU A 156 8.63 -9.08 14.40
C GLU A 156 9.92 -9.87 14.15
N ILE A 157 11.05 -9.19 14.30
CA ILE A 157 12.39 -9.79 14.23
C ILE A 157 12.90 -10.05 15.63
N THR A 158 12.84 -9.05 16.50
CA THR A 158 13.25 -9.15 17.90
C THR A 158 12.68 -8.03 18.74
N GLU A 159 12.48 -8.29 20.03
CA GLU A 159 12.17 -7.31 21.05
C GLU A 159 13.29 -7.27 22.11
N LEU A 160 13.86 -6.10 22.38
CA LEU A 160 14.87 -5.92 23.41
C LEU A 160 14.72 -4.58 24.11
N GLY A 161 14.55 -4.60 25.43
CA GLY A 161 14.57 -3.37 26.25
C GLY A 161 13.46 -2.36 25.90
N GLY A 162 12.29 -2.82 25.46
CA GLY A 162 11.17 -1.98 25.01
C GLY A 162 11.33 -1.43 23.59
N PHE A 163 12.37 -1.86 22.87
CA PHE A 163 12.50 -1.65 21.43
C PHE A 163 12.02 -2.89 20.68
N THR A 164 11.17 -2.69 19.69
CA THR A 164 10.70 -3.74 18.78
C THR A 164 11.29 -3.47 17.41
N LEU A 165 12.10 -4.40 16.92
CA LEU A 165 12.58 -4.41 15.54
C LEU A 165 11.66 -5.31 14.73
N TYR A 166 11.09 -4.78 13.65
CA TYR A 166 10.16 -5.52 12.81
C TYR A 166 10.32 -5.14 11.34
N THR A 167 9.79 -5.98 10.46
CA THR A 167 9.72 -5.70 9.03
C THR A 167 8.29 -5.64 8.56
N THR A 168 8.03 -4.73 7.64
CA THR A 168 6.80 -4.69 6.84
C THR A 168 7.14 -4.92 5.39
N SER A 169 6.35 -5.73 4.71
CA SER A 169 6.43 -5.88 3.27
C SER A 169 5.06 -5.83 2.62
N ALA A 170 4.99 -5.26 1.43
CA ALA A 170 3.78 -5.19 0.63
C ALA A 170 4.13 -5.37 -0.84
N SER A 171 3.26 -6.02 -1.60
CA SER A 171 3.37 -6.08 -3.06
C SER A 171 2.03 -5.82 -3.73
N GLU A 172 2.11 -5.17 -4.88
CA GLU A 172 1.03 -5.00 -5.84
C GLU A 172 1.37 -5.81 -7.08
N SER A 173 0.42 -6.62 -7.53
CA SER A 173 0.43 -7.26 -8.84
C SER A 173 -0.80 -6.84 -9.64
N ARG A 174 -0.65 -6.72 -10.96
CA ARG A 174 -1.71 -6.34 -11.90
C ARG A 174 -1.73 -7.34 -13.05
N SER A 175 -2.86 -8.02 -13.24
CA SER A 175 -3.01 -9.01 -14.32
C SER A 175 -1.87 -10.05 -14.34
N GLY A 176 -1.44 -10.51 -13.16
CA GLY A 176 -0.33 -11.44 -13.02
C GLY A 176 1.08 -10.83 -13.14
N ALA A 177 1.22 -9.59 -13.61
CA ALA A 177 2.49 -8.86 -13.63
C ALA A 177 2.80 -8.21 -12.27
N PHE A 178 4.07 -8.16 -11.92
CA PHE A 178 4.57 -7.34 -10.82
C PHE A 178 4.35 -5.86 -11.12
N ALA A 179 3.86 -5.09 -10.14
CA ALA A 179 3.65 -3.64 -10.29
C ALA A 179 4.41 -2.84 -9.23
N ARG A 180 4.37 -3.26 -7.96
CA ARG A 180 5.07 -2.57 -6.88
C ARG A 180 5.47 -3.54 -5.78
N SER A 181 6.57 -3.26 -5.09
CA SER A 181 6.90 -3.85 -3.80
C SER A 181 7.53 -2.83 -2.89
N ASP A 182 7.15 -2.85 -1.62
CA ASP A 182 7.76 -2.06 -0.57
C ASP A 182 8.20 -3.01 0.54
N VAL A 183 9.46 -2.92 0.94
CA VAL A 183 10.00 -3.63 2.12
C VAL A 183 10.63 -2.58 3.01
N ASP A 184 10.26 -2.57 4.29
CA ASP A 184 10.75 -1.61 5.27
C ASP A 184 11.13 -2.33 6.55
N LEU A 185 12.30 -2.00 7.07
CA LEU A 185 12.83 -2.41 8.37
C LEU A 185 12.64 -1.26 9.33
N ARG A 186 11.85 -1.50 10.38
CA ARG A 186 11.37 -0.46 11.28
C ARG A 186 11.73 -0.76 12.72
N LEU A 187 12.01 0.31 13.47
CA LEU A 187 12.27 0.28 14.89
C LEU A 187 11.18 1.07 15.61
N LYS A 188 10.47 0.38 16.50
CA LYS A 188 9.46 1.00 17.36
C LYS A 188 9.93 1.03 18.80
N HIS A 189 9.75 2.17 19.44
CA HIS A 189 9.94 2.33 20.88
C HIS A 189 8.80 3.20 21.42
N ARG A 190 7.95 2.60 22.27
CA ARG A 190 6.72 3.23 22.77
C ARG A 190 5.81 3.68 21.62
N LYS A 191 5.67 5.00 21.43
CA LYS A 191 4.85 5.63 20.39
C LYS A 191 5.67 6.09 19.17
N GLU A 192 6.99 6.04 19.28
CA GLU A 192 7.89 6.43 18.20
C GLU A 192 8.15 5.23 17.31
N ASP A 193 8.05 5.44 16.00
CA ASP A 193 8.17 4.39 14.99
C ASP A 193 8.96 4.95 13.80
N HIS A 194 10.17 4.44 13.63
CA HIS A 194 11.15 4.94 12.67
C HIS A 194 11.51 3.88 11.63
N SER A 195 11.48 4.26 10.35
CA SER A 195 12.04 3.45 9.27
C SER A 195 13.56 3.53 9.33
N LEU A 196 14.23 2.40 9.54
CA LEU A 196 15.68 2.30 9.52
C LEU A 196 16.19 2.17 8.09
N PHE A 197 15.55 1.28 7.32
CA PHE A 197 15.95 0.97 5.96
C PHE A 197 14.75 0.46 5.17
N GLY A 198 14.49 1.04 4.00
CA GLY A 198 13.43 0.59 3.12
C GLY A 198 13.90 0.49 1.67
N VAL A 199 13.27 -0.42 0.94
CA VAL A 199 13.45 -0.58 -0.50
C VAL A 199 12.07 -0.64 -1.14
N SER A 200 11.84 0.27 -2.08
CA SER A 200 10.64 0.33 -2.89
C SER A 200 11.01 0.03 -4.34
N PHE A 201 10.25 -0.85 -4.96
CA PHE A 201 10.32 -1.18 -6.37
C PHE A 201 9.00 -0.79 -7.01
N ASP A 202 9.04 -0.06 -8.12
CA ASP A 202 7.86 0.30 -8.89
C ASP A 202 8.12 -0.07 -10.35
N SER A 203 7.14 -0.66 -11.00
CA SER A 203 7.18 -0.99 -12.41
C SER A 203 5.88 -0.65 -13.11
N GLN A 204 6.01 -0.19 -14.35
CA GLN A 204 4.88 0.22 -15.18
C GLN A 204 4.90 -0.53 -16.51
N ALA A 205 3.71 -0.80 -17.03
CA ALA A 205 3.47 -1.38 -18.34
C ALA A 205 4.14 -2.75 -18.60
N LEU A 206 4.51 -3.51 -17.55
CA LEU A 206 5.05 -4.86 -17.70
C LEU A 206 3.98 -5.87 -18.13
N GLU A 207 2.72 -5.59 -17.84
CA GLU A 207 1.57 -6.39 -18.26
C GLU A 207 1.44 -6.46 -19.79
N SER A 208 1.93 -5.44 -20.52
CA SER A 208 1.94 -5.44 -21.99
C SER A 208 2.80 -6.56 -22.57
N MET A 209 3.77 -7.06 -21.80
CA MET A 209 4.71 -8.11 -22.22
C MET A 209 4.18 -9.52 -21.96
N LEU A 210 3.17 -9.69 -21.10
CA LEU A 210 2.57 -10.99 -20.79
C LEU A 210 1.59 -11.47 -21.87
N GLY A 211 1.35 -10.68 -22.93
CA GLY A 211 0.52 -11.06 -24.07
C GLY A 211 -1.00 -11.07 -23.79
N GLU A 212 -1.44 -10.67 -22.60
CA GLU A 212 -2.85 -10.75 -22.18
C GLU A 212 -3.67 -9.45 -22.38
N GLN A 213 -3.21 -8.48 -23.16
CA GLN A 213 -3.99 -7.25 -23.36
C GLN A 213 -5.19 -7.46 -24.31
N LYS A 214 -6.39 -7.56 -23.71
CA LYS A 214 -7.59 -6.99 -24.29
C LYS A 214 -7.60 -5.48 -24.02
N GLN A 215 -7.43 -4.70 -25.09
CA GLN A 215 -7.86 -3.30 -25.23
C GLN A 215 -7.23 -2.26 -24.28
N GLN A 216 -6.03 -1.80 -24.62
CA GLN A 216 -5.67 -0.40 -24.34
C GLN A 216 -4.94 0.22 -25.53
N SER A 217 -5.46 1.36 -25.98
CA SER A 217 -4.93 2.21 -27.04
C SER A 217 -3.63 2.86 -26.56
N THR A 218 -2.54 2.65 -27.30
CA THR A 218 -1.14 3.02 -27.02
C THR A 218 -0.53 2.31 -25.79
N PRO A 219 0.37 1.32 -25.98
CA PRO A 219 1.10 0.71 -24.87
C PRO A 219 2.02 1.77 -24.24
N ALA A 220 1.87 1.99 -22.94
CA ALA A 220 2.82 2.78 -22.17
C ALA A 220 4.20 2.11 -22.22
N GLU A 221 5.27 2.91 -22.24
CA GLU A 221 6.62 2.37 -22.25
C GLU A 221 6.95 1.68 -20.92
N PRO A 222 7.58 0.49 -20.95
CA PRO A 222 7.92 -0.22 -19.73
C PRO A 222 8.98 0.56 -18.97
N GLU A 223 8.77 0.73 -17.67
CA GLU A 223 9.70 1.43 -16.78
C GLU A 223 9.80 0.66 -15.47
N ALA A 224 10.99 0.56 -14.91
CA ALA A 224 11.20 0.03 -13.57
C ALA A 224 12.14 0.92 -12.78
N ASN A 225 11.75 1.20 -11.54
CA ASN A 225 12.41 2.11 -10.64
C ASN A 225 12.65 1.42 -9.30
N VAL A 226 13.79 1.71 -8.68
CA VAL A 226 14.11 1.34 -7.31
C VAL A 226 14.39 2.58 -6.49
N ARG A 227 13.86 2.63 -5.27
CA ARG A 227 14.12 3.69 -4.32
C ARG A 227 14.51 3.09 -2.99
N ILE A 228 15.61 3.60 -2.43
CA ILE A 228 16.06 3.24 -1.09
C ILE A 228 15.69 4.35 -0.12
N SER A 229 15.25 3.99 1.08
CA SER A 229 15.11 4.90 2.21
C SER A 229 16.01 4.47 3.36
N VAL A 230 16.58 5.43 4.07
CA VAL A 230 17.44 5.21 5.24
C VAL A 230 17.08 6.24 6.29
N PHE A 231 16.82 5.81 7.53
CA PHE A 231 16.45 6.69 8.66
C PHE A 231 15.33 7.69 8.31
N ASP A 232 14.17 7.19 7.89
CA ASP A 232 13.00 7.97 7.44
C ASP A 232 13.25 8.89 6.21
N HIS A 233 14.46 8.90 5.64
CA HIS A 233 14.81 9.70 4.47
C HIS A 233 14.82 8.84 3.21
N ALA A 234 13.93 9.16 2.28
CA ALA A 234 13.85 8.49 1.00
C ALA A 234 14.84 9.12 -0.01
N LEU A 235 15.85 8.35 -0.42
CA LEU A 235 16.88 8.75 -1.38
C LEU A 235 16.29 8.98 -2.79
N PRO A 236 17.04 9.60 -3.72
CA PRO A 236 16.62 9.72 -5.11
C PRO A 236 16.27 8.35 -5.72
N VAL A 237 15.30 8.37 -6.63
CA VAL A 237 14.89 7.17 -7.37
C VAL A 237 15.96 6.83 -8.39
N ASN A 238 16.34 5.55 -8.45
CA ASN A 238 17.22 5.01 -9.48
C ASN A 238 16.38 4.23 -10.48
N THR A 239 16.47 4.59 -11.75
CA THR A 239 15.80 3.87 -12.84
C THR A 239 16.64 2.67 -13.26
N ILE A 240 16.02 1.49 -13.29
CA ILE A 240 16.66 0.24 -13.73
C ILE A 240 16.63 0.18 -15.26
N PHE A 241 15.48 0.47 -15.86
CA PHE A 241 15.32 0.63 -17.30
C PHE A 241 14.16 1.59 -17.59
N LYS A 242 14.23 2.24 -18.74
CA LYS A 242 13.13 3.00 -19.32
C LYS A 242 12.98 2.70 -20.80
N GLY A 243 11.78 2.29 -21.19
CA GLY A 243 11.47 1.88 -22.55
C GLY A 243 11.90 0.44 -22.85
N SER A 244 11.30 -0.09 -23.93
CA SER A 244 11.44 -1.51 -24.27
C SER A 244 12.87 -1.91 -24.63
N THR A 245 13.65 -1.01 -25.22
CA THR A 245 15.04 -1.28 -25.62
C THR A 245 15.96 -1.47 -24.41
N GLU A 246 15.89 -0.58 -23.42
CA GLU A 246 16.68 -0.70 -22.20
C GLU A 246 16.24 -1.91 -21.38
N MET A 247 14.94 -2.18 -21.30
CA MET A 247 14.41 -3.35 -20.62
C MET A 247 14.92 -4.65 -21.25
N LEU A 248 14.85 -4.79 -22.58
CA LEU A 248 15.37 -5.96 -23.28
C LEU A 248 16.89 -6.08 -23.12
N GLY A 249 17.61 -4.96 -23.13
CA GLY A 249 19.04 -4.93 -22.83
C GLY A 249 19.33 -5.42 -21.41
N ALA A 250 18.57 -4.95 -20.42
CA ALA A 250 18.71 -5.38 -19.03
C ALA A 250 18.40 -6.88 -18.86
N ALA A 251 17.36 -7.39 -19.53
CA ALA A 251 17.00 -8.80 -19.48
C ALA A 251 18.03 -9.70 -20.20
N TRP A 252 18.52 -9.27 -21.36
CA TRP A 252 19.50 -10.04 -22.14
C TRP A 252 20.88 -10.06 -21.47
N ASN A 253 21.25 -8.98 -20.80
CA ASN A 253 22.49 -8.86 -20.04
C ASN A 253 22.36 -9.31 -18.58
N ALA A 254 21.20 -9.85 -18.18
CA ALA A 254 21.02 -10.42 -16.84
C ALA A 254 21.77 -11.76 -16.76
N ASP A 255 23.06 -11.69 -16.43
CA ASP A 255 23.96 -12.83 -16.28
C ASP A 255 24.06 -13.33 -14.82
N GLY A 256 23.24 -12.77 -13.93
CA GLY A 256 23.25 -13.05 -12.50
C GLY A 256 24.35 -12.32 -11.72
N GLN A 257 25.11 -11.43 -12.35
CA GLN A 257 26.08 -10.59 -11.64
C GLN A 257 25.39 -9.56 -10.73
N THR A 258 26.04 -9.28 -9.60
CA THR A 258 25.58 -8.29 -8.63
C THR A 258 25.73 -6.87 -9.17
N ILE A 259 24.63 -6.13 -9.22
CA ILE A 259 24.66 -4.70 -9.56
C ILE A 259 24.72 -3.90 -8.26
N LYS A 260 25.70 -3.00 -8.13
CA LYS A 260 25.79 -2.07 -6.99
C LYS A 260 24.71 -0.99 -7.12
N ILE A 261 23.71 -1.03 -6.24
CA ILE A 261 22.60 -0.05 -6.22
C ILE A 261 22.92 1.14 -5.29
N LEU A 262 23.73 0.92 -4.25
CA LEU A 262 24.17 1.96 -3.32
C LEU A 262 25.61 1.65 -2.85
N GLU A 263 26.47 2.68 -2.89
CA GLU A 263 27.80 2.62 -2.30
C GLU A 263 27.98 3.85 -1.39
N VAL A 264 28.10 3.61 -0.09
CA VAL A 264 28.39 4.67 0.88
C VAL A 264 29.90 4.82 0.95
N LYS A 265 30.42 5.94 0.43
CA LYS A 265 31.83 6.30 0.64
C LYS A 265 31.98 6.78 2.09
N THR A 266 32.65 5.96 2.90
CA THR A 266 33.14 6.30 4.23
C THR A 266 34.34 7.22 4.16
#